data_AF-A0A2T9ZV86-F1
#
_entry.id   AF-A0A2T9ZV86-F1
#
_cell.length_a   1.000
_cell.length_b   1.000
_cell.length_c   1.000
_cell.angle_alpha   90.00
_cell.angle_beta   90.00
_cell.angle_gamma   90.00
#
_symmetry.space_group_name_H-M   'P 1'
#
loop_
_entity.id
_entity.type
_entity.pdbx_description
1 polymer ?
#
loop_
_entity_poly.entity_id
_entity_poly.type
_entity_poly.pdbx_seq_one_letter_code
_entity_poly.pdbx_strand_id
1 'polypeptide(L)'
;LNAIQKHFGLNRVSAEQLIALAKQEHDDSTDYFQFTRLINEHYSAEQKVKIVETFWRVAFADQELHRYEEHVIRRLADLIHVSHSDFIAAKHRVMNSS
;
A
#
# COMPACT_ATOMS: atom_id res chain seq x y z
N LEU A 1 -5.51 -25.71 0.64
CA LEU A 1 -4.67 -24.50 0.56
C LEU A 1 -5.32 -23.59 -0.46
N ASN A 2 -6.20 -22.71 0.02
CA ASN A 2 -7.20 -21.98 -0.78
C ASN A 2 -6.52 -20.88 -1.59
N ALA A 3 -6.26 -21.15 -2.87
CA ALA A 3 -5.82 -20.15 -3.84
C ALA A 3 -6.81 -18.98 -3.79
N ILE A 4 -6.33 -17.80 -3.37
CA ILE A 4 -7.16 -16.60 -3.15
C ILE A 4 -8.13 -16.75 -1.97
N GLN A 5 -7.63 -16.75 -0.74
CA GLN A 5 -8.47 -16.65 0.46
C GLN A 5 -8.66 -15.18 0.89
N LYS A 6 -9.26 -14.21 0.18
CA LYS A 6 -10.13 -14.07 -0.99
C LYS A 6 -10.01 -12.58 -1.38
N HIS A 7 -9.56 -12.24 -2.60
CA HIS A 7 -9.47 -10.88 -3.17
C HIS A 7 -8.80 -9.80 -2.31
N PHE A 8 -7.46 -9.85 -2.13
CA PHE A 8 -6.64 -8.86 -1.40
C PHE A 8 -7.38 -8.16 -0.25
N GLY A 9 -7.86 -8.93 0.72
CA GLY A 9 -8.11 -8.39 2.03
C GLY A 9 -6.78 -7.85 2.53
N LEU A 10 -6.49 -6.57 2.27
CA LEU A 10 -5.43 -5.80 2.90
C LEU A 10 -5.82 -5.68 4.36
N ASN A 11 -5.71 -6.81 5.04
CA ASN A 11 -5.58 -6.90 6.45
C ASN A 11 -4.33 -6.09 6.79
N ARG A 12 -4.42 -5.30 7.85
CA ARG A 12 -3.33 -4.47 8.39
C ARG A 12 -1.98 -5.20 8.37
N VAL A 13 -1.95 -6.49 8.69
CA VAL A 13 -0.77 -7.36 8.68
C VAL A 13 -0.11 -7.46 7.29
N SER A 14 -0.88 -7.57 6.20
CA SER A 14 -0.30 -7.65 4.85
C SER A 14 0.26 -6.30 4.39
N ALA A 15 -0.36 -5.19 4.80
CA ALA A 15 0.17 -3.86 4.56
C ALA A 15 1.44 -3.60 5.40
N GLU A 16 1.44 -4.02 6.66
CA GLU A 16 2.62 -3.99 7.55
C GLU A 16 3.76 -4.84 6.98
N GLN A 17 3.47 -6.03 6.47
CA GLN A 17 4.47 -6.89 5.82
C GLN A 17 5.04 -6.23 4.56
N LEU A 18 4.21 -5.60 3.71
CA LEU A 18 4.70 -4.89 2.52
C LEU A 18 5.57 -3.68 2.88
N ILE A 19 5.21 -2.96 3.94
CA ILE A 19 6.00 -1.85 4.48
C ILE A 19 7.30 -2.38 5.11
N ALA A 20 7.26 -3.52 5.81
CA ALA A 20 8.42 -4.15 6.44
C ALA A 20 9.41 -4.73 5.42
N LEU A 21 8.91 -5.41 4.39
CA LEU A 21 9.70 -5.83 3.24
C LEU A 21 10.36 -4.62 2.55
N ALA A 22 9.69 -3.45 2.59
CA ALA A 22 10.18 -2.28 1.88
C ALA A 22 11.30 -1.66 2.68
N LYS A 23 11.11 -1.59 4.01
CA LYS A 23 12.14 -1.27 5.00
C LYS A 23 13.41 -2.10 4.86
N GLN A 24 13.33 -3.32 4.33
CA GLN A 24 14.50 -4.20 4.15
C GLN A 24 15.35 -3.94 2.90
N GLU A 25 14.99 -2.98 2.01
CA GLU A 25 15.80 -2.33 0.94
C GLU A 25 17.03 -3.04 0.33
N HIS A 26 17.10 -4.38 0.30
CA HIS A 26 18.32 -5.04 -0.20
C HIS A 26 18.13 -6.29 -1.05
N ASP A 27 17.04 -7.08 -1.02
CA ASP A 27 17.03 -8.30 -1.86
C ASP A 27 15.71 -8.77 -2.51
N ASP A 28 14.51 -8.32 -2.11
CA ASP A 28 13.26 -8.83 -2.72
C ASP A 28 12.57 -7.87 -3.68
N SER A 29 13.34 -7.41 -4.68
CA SER A 29 12.76 -6.72 -5.85
C SER A 29 11.67 -7.56 -6.53
N THR A 30 11.75 -8.88 -6.47
CA THR A 30 10.80 -9.78 -7.15
C THR A 30 9.39 -9.70 -6.56
N ASP A 31 9.25 -9.55 -5.24
CA ASP A 31 7.95 -9.56 -4.57
C ASP A 31 7.15 -8.27 -4.82
N TYR A 32 7.81 -7.11 -4.87
CA TYR A 32 7.15 -5.85 -5.24
C TYR A 32 6.58 -5.88 -6.64
N PHE A 33 7.37 -6.36 -7.59
CA PHE A 33 6.97 -6.36 -8.99
C PHE A 33 5.85 -7.36 -9.24
N GLN A 34 5.89 -8.55 -8.62
CA GLN A 34 4.78 -9.52 -8.67
C GLN A 34 3.50 -8.94 -8.06
N PHE A 35 3.60 -8.32 -6.88
CA PHE A 35 2.46 -7.76 -6.17
C PHE A 35 1.83 -6.58 -6.92
N THR A 36 2.65 -5.62 -7.35
CA THR A 36 2.17 -4.43 -8.07
C THR A 36 1.60 -4.79 -9.44
N ARG A 37 2.19 -5.79 -10.12
CA ARG A 37 1.64 -6.34 -11.36
C ARG A 37 0.25 -6.93 -11.18
N LEU A 38 0.04 -7.79 -10.17
CA LEU A 38 -1.27 -8.37 -9.90
C LEU A 38 -2.32 -7.31 -9.56
N ILE A 39 -1.94 -6.27 -8.80
CA ILE A 39 -2.82 -5.13 -8.55
C ILE A 39 -3.16 -4.43 -9.86
N ASN A 40 -2.17 -4.15 -10.70
CA ASN A 40 -2.39 -3.47 -11.96
C ASN A 40 -3.29 -4.25 -12.93
N GLU A 41 -3.17 -5.58 -12.93
CA GLU A 41 -3.95 -6.46 -13.81
C GLU A 41 -5.36 -6.74 -13.29
N HIS A 42 -5.59 -6.77 -11.98
CA HIS A 42 -6.86 -7.23 -11.41
C HIS A 42 -7.67 -6.16 -10.64
N TYR A 43 -7.11 -4.98 -10.38
CA TYR A 43 -7.76 -3.96 -9.55
C TYR A 43 -8.17 -2.73 -10.37
N SER A 44 -9.37 -2.23 -10.12
CA SER A 44 -9.83 -0.95 -10.66
C SER A 44 -9.07 0.22 -10.01
N ALA A 45 -9.12 1.39 -10.66
CA ALA A 45 -8.55 2.62 -10.10
C ALA A 45 -9.04 2.89 -8.66
N GLU A 46 -10.34 2.77 -8.41
CA GLU A 46 -10.93 2.96 -7.08
C GLU A 46 -10.40 1.95 -6.05
N GLN A 47 -10.23 0.68 -6.45
CA GLN A 47 -9.70 -0.33 -5.55
C GLN A 47 -8.24 -0.04 -5.22
N LYS A 48 -7.42 0.37 -6.20
CA LYS A 48 -6.03 0.78 -5.99
C LYS A 48 -5.91 1.96 -5.03
N VAL A 49 -6.83 2.93 -5.10
CA VAL A 49 -6.90 4.03 -4.13
C VAL A 49 -7.17 3.52 -2.72
N LYS A 50 -8.07 2.54 -2.53
CA LYS A 50 -8.30 1.89 -1.23
C LYS A 50 -7.06 1.16 -0.69
N ILE A 51 -6.22 0.62 -1.59
CA ILE A 51 -4.93 0.02 -1.20
C ILE A 51 -4.03 1.08 -0.57
N VAL A 52 -3.88 2.23 -1.25
CA VAL A 52 -3.08 3.37 -0.75
C VAL A 52 -3.61 3.89 0.57
N GLU A 53 -4.94 3.99 0.74
CA GLU A 53 -5.55 4.34 2.03
C GLU A 53 -5.20 3.36 3.14
N THR A 54 -5.15 2.07 2.84
CA THR A 54 -4.81 1.05 3.83
C THR A 54 -3.36 1.19 4.28
N PHE A 55 -2.44 1.46 3.35
CA PHE A 55 -1.04 1.76 3.70
C PHE A 55 -0.93 2.98 4.60
N TRP A 56 -1.68 4.06 4.30
CA TRP A 56 -1.72 5.22 5.17
C TRP A 56 -2.23 4.88 6.57
N ARG A 57 -3.32 4.11 6.69
CA ARG A 57 -3.85 3.68 7.99
C ARG A 57 -2.81 2.93 8.81
N VAL A 58 -2.03 2.07 8.18
CA VAL A 58 -0.97 1.31 8.85
C VAL A 58 0.14 2.24 9.32
N ALA A 59 0.64 3.12 8.45
CA ALA A 59 1.72 4.04 8.82
C ALA A 59 1.31 5.08 9.88
N PHE A 60 0.04 5.45 9.96
CA PHE A 60 -0.47 6.32 11.01
C PHE A 60 -0.84 5.58 12.31
N ALA A 61 -0.91 4.25 12.30
CA ALA A 61 -1.36 3.48 13.46
C ALA A 61 -0.37 3.51 14.64
N ASP A 62 0.91 3.72 14.36
CA ASP A 62 1.97 3.80 15.38
C ASP A 62 2.24 5.26 15.84
N GLN A 63 1.34 6.20 15.51
CA GLN A 63 1.35 7.63 15.86
C GLN A 63 2.55 8.47 15.39
N GLU A 64 3.59 7.87 14.81
CA GLU A 64 4.68 8.57 14.15
C GLU A 64 4.84 8.13 12.70
N LEU A 65 4.37 8.96 11.76
CA LEU A 65 4.68 8.77 10.35
C LEU A 65 6.15 9.13 10.11
N HIS A 66 7.00 8.14 9.87
CA HIS A 66 8.39 8.40 9.49
C HIS A 66 8.49 8.79 8.00
N ARG A 67 9.42 9.70 7.66
CA ARG A 67 9.70 10.11 6.26
C ARG A 67 9.97 8.93 5.32
N TYR A 68 10.55 7.86 5.88
CA TYR A 68 10.81 6.61 5.16
C TYR A 68 9.52 5.90 4.74
N GLU A 69 8.51 5.84 5.61
CA GLU A 69 7.25 5.17 5.32
C GLU A 69 6.47 5.92 4.24
N GLU A 70 6.41 7.25 4.32
CA GLU A 70 5.83 8.07 3.26
C GLU A 70 6.54 7.88 1.91
N HIS A 71 7.87 7.66 1.92
CA HIS A 71 8.62 7.33 0.71
C HIS A 71 8.21 5.98 0.13
N VAL A 72 8.08 4.95 0.97
CA VAL A 72 7.63 3.61 0.57
C VAL A 72 6.22 3.64 -0.01
N ILE A 73 5.27 4.26 0.69
CA ILE A 73 3.86 4.32 0.26
C ILE A 73 3.75 5.05 -1.09
N ARG A 74 4.51 6.12 -1.28
CA ARG A 74 4.58 6.85 -2.55
C ARG A 74 5.13 5.97 -3.68
N ARG A 75 6.24 5.27 -3.45
CA ARG A 75 6.81 4.34 -4.44
C ARG A 75 5.81 3.25 -4.81
N LEU A 76 5.09 2.69 -3.83
CA LEU A 76 4.05 1.69 -4.08
C LEU A 76 2.88 2.27 -4.89
N ALA A 77 2.43 3.48 -4.57
CA ALA A 77 1.36 4.18 -5.30
C ALA A 77 1.75 4.43 -6.76
N ASP A 78 3.00 4.84 -7.00
CA ASP A 78 3.54 5.03 -8.35
C ASP A 78 3.55 3.71 -9.14
N LEU A 79 3.98 2.62 -8.51
CA LEU A 79 4.04 1.28 -9.14
C LEU A 79 2.65 0.71 -9.49
N ILE A 80 1.61 1.04 -8.73
CA ILE A 80 0.23 0.61 -9.03
C ILE A 80 -0.56 1.64 -9.85
N HIS A 81 0.12 2.67 -10.37
CA HIS A 81 -0.47 3.74 -11.19
C HIS A 81 -1.61 4.51 -10.52
N VAL A 82 -1.49 4.79 -9.22
CA VAL A 82 -2.40 5.72 -8.53
C VAL A 82 -1.95 7.16 -8.77
N SER A 83 -2.89 8.04 -9.12
CA SER A 83 -2.57 9.44 -9.38
C SER A 83 -2.08 10.15 -8.11
N HIS A 84 -1.23 11.16 -8.26
CA HIS A 84 -0.77 11.97 -7.12
C HIS A 84 -1.94 12.62 -6.37
N SER A 85 -2.97 13.07 -7.10
CA SER A 85 -4.19 13.65 -6.51
C SER A 85 -4.92 12.63 -5.63
N ASP A 86 -5.08 11.40 -6.10
CA ASP A 86 -5.73 10.33 -5.32
C ASP A 86 -4.90 9.89 -4.12
N PHE A 87 -3.56 9.89 -4.26
CA PHE A 87 -2.64 9.60 -3.17
C PHE A 87 -2.77 10.61 -2.01
N ILE A 88 -2.82 11.90 -2.33
CA ILE A 88 -3.02 12.96 -1.34
C ILE A 88 -4.45 12.88 -0.75
N ALA A 89 -5.47 12.65 -1.58
CA ALA A 89 -6.84 12.48 -1.10
C ALA A 89 -6.98 11.29 -0.14
N ALA A 90 -6.33 10.17 -0.42
CA ALA A 90 -6.28 8.99 0.45
C ALA A 90 -5.67 9.33 1.82
N LYS A 91 -4.55 10.07 1.84
CA LYS A 91 -3.91 10.55 3.07
C LYS A 91 -4.88 11.39 3.91
N HIS A 92 -5.52 12.39 3.30
CA HIS A 92 -6.49 13.25 3.99
C HIS A 92 -7.69 12.49 4.53
N ARG A 93 -8.22 11.51 3.79
CA ARG A 93 -9.33 10.67 4.27
C ARG A 93 -8.97 9.93 5.55
N VAL A 94 -7.76 9.37 5.64
CA VAL A 94 -7.29 8.68 6.86
C VAL A 94 -7.09 9.67 8.02
N MET A 95 -6.46 10.81 7.76
CA MET A 95 -6.22 11.83 8.79
C MET A 95 -7.52 12.43 9.37
N ASN A 96 -8.56 12.59 8.53
CA ASN A 96 -9.86 13.15 8.93
C ASN A 96 -10.80 12.10 9.52
N SER A 97 -10.43 10.81 9.51
CA SER A 97 -11.25 9.72 10.08
C SER A 97 -10.92 9.42 11.55
N SER A 98 -10.15 10.28 12.21
CA SER A 98 -9.68 10.17 13.61
C SER A 98 -10.39 11.14 14.54
#